data_AF-N6ULK4-F1
#
_entry.id   AF-N6ULK4-F1
#
_cell.length_a   1.000
_cell.length_b   1.000
_cell.length_c   1.000
_cell.angle_alpha   90.00
_cell.angle_beta   90.00
_cell.angle_gamma   90.00
#
_symmetry.space_group_name_H-M   'P 1'
#
loop_
_entity.id
_entity.type
_entity.pdbx_description
1 polymer ?
#
loop_
_entity_poly.entity_id
_entity_poly.type
_entity_poly.pdbx_seq_one_letter_code
_entity_poly.pdbx_strand_id
1 'polypeptide(L)' 'MKYKSLAVLALAFGVAVFIASNVFTLLTTYVGLYGPFFVYGISCLATMVLGLKWVPETKGKTLAEIQLALNK' A
#
# COMPACT_ATOMS: atom_id res chain seq x y z
N MET A 1 -16.07 -3.24 -16.20
CA MET A 1 -15.03 -3.90 -15.38
C MET A 1 -14.34 -3.00 -14.34
N LYS A 2 -14.27 -1.67 -14.53
CA LYS A 2 -13.60 -0.74 -13.58
C LYS A 2 -14.16 -0.75 -12.14
N TYR A 3 -15.48 -0.84 -11.96
CA TYR A 3 -16.10 -0.81 -10.64
C TYR A 3 -15.77 -2.03 -9.77
N LYS A 4 -15.50 -3.20 -10.38
CA LYS A 4 -15.13 -4.42 -9.64
C LYS A 4 -13.74 -4.26 -9.01
N SER A 5 -12.76 -3.76 -9.76
CA SER A 5 -11.44 -3.41 -9.20
C SER A 5 -11.51 -2.31 -8.16
N LEU A 6 -12.37 -1.30 -8.37
CA LEU A 6 -12.54 -0.21 -7.39
C LEU A 6 -13.13 -0.73 -6.07
N ALA A 7 -14.13 -1.62 -6.14
CA ALA A 7 -14.73 -2.24 -4.96
C ALA A 7 -13.75 -3.15 -4.21
N VAL A 8 -12.98 -3.96 -4.94
CA VAL A 8 -11.93 -4.80 -4.34
C VAL A 8 -10.86 -3.94 -3.66
N LEU A 9 -10.44 -2.84 -4.30
CA LEU A 9 -9.48 -1.91 -3.70
C LEU A 9 -10.03 -1.25 -2.43
N ALA A 10 -11.30 -0.81 -2.45
CA ALA A 10 -11.94 -0.21 -1.29
C ALA A 10 -12.06 -1.20 -0.12
N LEU A 11 -12.41 -2.45 -0.38
CA LEU A 11 -12.46 -3.51 0.63
C LEU A 11 -11.07 -3.82 1.19
N ALA A 12 -10.06 -3.97 0.31
CA ALA A 12 -8.68 -4.20 0.73
C ALA A 12 -8.16 -3.04 1.59
N PHE A 13 -8.47 -1.80 1.22
CA PHE A 13 -8.11 -0.62 1.99
C PHE A 13 -8.80 -0.59 3.36
N GLY A 14 -10.10 -0.92 3.43
CA GLY A 14 -10.83 -1.02 4.69
C GLY A 14 -10.23 -2.05 5.64
N VAL A 15 -9.91 -3.25 5.13
CA VAL A 15 -9.25 -4.31 5.90
C VAL A 15 -7.86 -3.86 6.37
N ALA A 16 -7.08 -3.22 5.49
CA ALA A 16 -5.76 -2.70 5.85
C ALA A 16 -5.82 -1.67 6.98
N VAL A 17 -6.78 -0.73 6.93
CA VAL A 17 -6.97 0.28 7.99
C VAL A 17 -7.42 -0.37 9.31
N PHE A 18 -8.28 -1.38 9.25
CA PHE A 18 -8.69 -2.13 10.43
C PHE A 18 -7.51 -2.84 11.09
N ILE A 19 -6.70 -3.57 10.32
CA ILE A 19 -5.50 -4.25 10.81
C ILE A 19 -4.52 -3.22 11.38
N ALA A 20 -4.25 -2.14 10.65
CA ALA A 20 -3.34 -1.09 11.09
C ALA A 20 -3.78 -0.48 12.43
N SER A 21 -5.07 -0.21 12.62
CA SER A 21 -5.60 0.35 13.87
C SER A 21 -5.43 -0.61 15.07
N ASN A 22 -5.66 -1.91 14.85
CA ASN A 22 -5.46 -2.94 15.87
C ASN A 22 -3.98 -3.10 16.22
N VAL A 23 -3.10 -3.17 15.21
CA VAL A 23 -1.66 -3.25 15.40
C VAL A 23 -1.14 -2.02 16.13
N PHE A 24 -1.60 -0.82 15.76
CA PHE A 24 -1.23 0.42 16.44
C PHE A 24 -1.56 0.35 17.93
N THR A 25 -2.80 -0.06 18.27
CA THR A 25 -3.28 -0.18 19.65
C THR A 25 -2.46 -1.20 20.45
N LEU A 26 -2.27 -2.41 19.91
CA LEU A 26 -1.44 -3.44 20.55
C LEU A 26 -0.02 -2.93 20.82
N LEU A 27 0.59 -2.30 19.83
CA LEU A 27 1.98 -1.89 19.92
C LEU A 27 2.16 -0.70 20.87
N THR A 28 1.21 0.25 20.91
CA THR A 28 1.24 1.30 21.93
C THR A 28 0.99 0.77 23.35
N THR A 29 0.15 -0.25 23.53
CA THR A 29 -0.14 -0.81 24.86
C THR A 29 0.99 -1.67 25.42
N TYR A 30 1.64 -2.50 24.60
CA TYR A 30 2.66 -3.45 25.09
C TYR A 30 4.10 -2.92 24.98
N VAL A 31 4.38 -2.10 23.97
CA VAL A 31 5.74 -1.69 23.59
C VAL A 31 5.92 -0.19 23.80
N GLY A 32 4.86 0.61 23.67
CA GLY A 32 4.89 2.07 23.74
C GLY A 32 5.00 2.70 22.34
N LEU A 33 5.12 4.03 22.28
CA LEU A 33 5.04 4.78 21.01
C LEU A 33 6.15 4.48 20.00
N TYR A 34 7.33 4.00 20.43
CA TYR A 34 8.43 3.69 19.50
C TYR A 34 8.12 2.50 18.59
N GLY A 35 7.33 1.53 19.05
CA GLY A 35 6.98 0.35 18.27
C GLY A 35 6.27 0.71 16.96
N PRO A 36 5.16 1.49 17.00
CA PRO A 36 4.50 1.99 15.80
C PRO A 36 5.44 2.72 14.85
N PHE A 37 6.30 3.62 15.35
CA PHE A 37 7.22 4.38 14.51
C PHE A 37 8.13 3.48 13.68
N PHE A 38 8.70 2.42 14.28
CA PHE A 38 9.52 1.47 13.54
C PHE A 38 8.70 0.63 12.55
N VAL A 39 7.55 0.12 12.96
CA VAL A 39 6.72 -0.76 12.09
C VAL A 39 6.18 0.00 10.88
N TYR A 40 5.62 1.20 11.07
CA TYR A 40 5.13 2.02 9.97
C TYR A 40 6.27 2.65 9.16
N GLY A 41 7.42 2.94 9.79
CA GLY A 41 8.61 3.39 9.07
C GLY A 41 9.12 2.35 8.08
N ILE A 42 9.24 1.09 8.52
CA ILE A 42 9.66 -0.03 7.66
C ILE A 42 8.61 -0.30 6.57
N SER A 43 7.32 -0.20 6.86
CA SER A 43 6.27 -0.41 5.85
C SER A 43 6.31 0.64 4.73
N CYS A 44 6.63 1.91 5.06
CA CYS A 44 6.85 2.95 4.07
C CYS A 44 8.05 2.65 3.16
N LEU A 45 9.17 2.21 3.74
CA LEU A 45 10.36 1.82 2.96
C LEU A 45 10.08 0.62 2.05
N ALA A 46 9.39 -0.41 2.57
CA ALA A 46 8.97 -1.56 1.78
C ALA A 46 8.06 -1.12 0.61
N THR A 47 7.10 -0.23 0.87
CA THR A 47 6.19 0.30 -0.16
C THR A 47 6.94 1.08 -1.23
N MET A 48 7.96 1.87 -0.85
CA MET A 48 8.81 2.60 -1.79
C MET A 48 9.58 1.63 -2.71
N VAL A 49 10.23 0.61 -2.13
CA VAL A 49 11.01 -0.37 -2.89
C VAL A 49 10.11 -1.17 -3.86
N LEU A 50 8.94 -1.60 -3.39
CA LEU A 50 7.95 -2.29 -4.23
C LEU A 50 7.40 -1.38 -5.32
N GLY A 51 7.13 -0.11 -4.99
CA GLY A 51 6.69 0.89 -5.95
C GLY A 51 7.69 1.07 -7.10
N LEU A 52 8.98 1.20 -6.77
CA LEU A 52 10.03 1.33 -7.79
C LEU A 52 10.21 0.09 -8.67
N LYS A 53 9.92 -1.11 -8.14
CA LYS A 53 10.12 -2.38 -8.86
C LYS A 53 8.89 -2.82 -9.67
N TRP A 54 7.68 -2.57 -9.17
CA TRP A 54 6.44 -3.08 -9.78
C TRP A 54 5.57 -2.01 -10.43
N VAL A 55 5.70 -0.74 -10.04
CA VAL A 55 4.91 0.34 -10.64
C VAL A 55 5.75 0.99 -11.74
N PRO A 56 5.41 0.79 -13.02
CA PRO A 56 6.11 1.48 -14.10
C PRO A 56 5.87 2.99 -13.98
N GLU A 57 6.82 3.77 -14.48
CA GLU A 57 6.72 5.23 -14.44
C GLU A 57 5.43 5.70 -15.13
N THR A 58 4.54 6.34 -14.36
CA THR A 58 3.24 6.82 -14.82
C THR A 58 3.27 8.25 -15.32
N LYS A 59 4.38 8.97 -15.12
CA LYS A 59 4.53 10.36 -15.52
C LYS A 59 4.71 10.46 -17.04
N GLY A 60 3.85 11.25 -17.68
CA GLY A 60 3.93 11.56 -19.11
C GLY A 60 3.51 10.44 -20.07
N LYS A 61 3.09 9.27 -19.56
CA LYS A 61 2.63 8.13 -20.36
C LYS A 61 1.10 8.05 -20.42
N THR A 62 0.59 7.65 -21.58
CA THR A 62 -0.84 7.36 -21.76
C THR A 62 -1.22 6.03 -21.08
N LEU A 63 -2.51 5.87 -20.76
CA LEU A 63 -3.00 4.68 -20.05
C LEU A 63 -2.73 3.38 -20.84
N ALA A 64 -2.75 3.45 -22.17
CA ALA A 64 -2.46 2.32 -23.06
C ALA A 64 -0.97 1.90 -22.99
N GLU A 65 -0.04 2.86 -22.92
CA GLU A 65 1.39 2.58 -22.79
C GLU A 65 1.73 1.98 -21.41
N ILE A 66 1.02 2.41 -20.36
CA ILE A 66 1.16 1.83 -19.02
C ILE A 66 0.65 0.39 -19.00
N GLN A 67 -0.48 0.10 -19.65
CA GLN A 67 -1.01 -1.27 -19.76
C GLN A 67 -0.09 -2.19 -20.58
N LEU A 68 0.54 -1.68 -21.63
CA LEU A 68 1.51 -2.44 -22.43
C LEU A 68 2.80 -2.71 -21.66
N ALA A 69 3.26 -1.77 -20.82
CA ALA A 69 4.41 -1.96 -19.95
C ALA A 69 4.15 -2.95 -18.79
N LEU A 70 2.90 -3.06 -18.33
CA LEU A 70 2.50 -4.00 -17.27
C LEU A 70 2.24 -5.41 -17.84
N ASN A 71 1.75 -5.52 -19.08
CA ASN A 71 1.45 -6.80 -19.75
C ASN A 71 2.64 -7.40 -20.53
N LYS A 72 3.87 -7.10 -20.10
CA LYS A 72 5.11 -7.59 -20.70
C LYS A 72 5.86 -8.45 -19.70
#